data_AF-A0A9W6IVN3-F1
#
_entry.id   AF-A0A9W6IVN3-F1
#
_cell.length_a   1.000
_cell.length_b   1.000
_cell.length_c   1.000
_cell.angle_alpha   90.00
_cell.angle_beta   90.00
_cell.angle_gamma   90.00
#
_symmetry.space_group_name_H-M   'P 1'
#
loop_
_entity.id
_entity.type
_entity.pdbx_description
1 polymer ?
#
loop_
_entity_poly.entity_id
_entity_poly.type
_entity_poly.pdbx_seq_one_letter_code
_entity_poly.pdbx_strand_id
1 'polypeptide(L)' 'MTDPNASEIDEARRSVVSLLRQEFNNHTLGQLDPYEFGNAVAPLVNALAALTLMEKDLSDGAGLGEASRSDD' A
#
# COMPACT_ATOMS: atom_id res chain seq x y z
N MET A 1 -18.88 3.39 -12.66
CA MET A 1 -17.65 4.21 -12.72
C MET A 1 -16.73 3.68 -11.63
N THR A 2 -15.51 3.28 -11.96
CA THR A 2 -14.49 2.89 -10.97
C THR A 2 -14.10 4.14 -10.17
N ASP A 3 -13.99 4.03 -8.86
CA ASP A 3 -13.54 5.13 -8.01
C ASP A 3 -12.09 5.50 -8.41
N PRO A 4 -11.84 6.73 -8.91
CA PRO A 4 -10.51 7.13 -9.33
C PRO A 4 -9.48 7.01 -8.20
N ASN A 5 -9.89 7.20 -6.94
CA ASN A 5 -8.99 7.06 -5.78
C ASN A 5 -8.58 5.60 -5.55
N ALA A 6 -9.49 4.65 -5.77
CA ALA A 6 -9.17 3.22 -5.65
C ALA A 6 -8.19 2.78 -6.75
N SER A 7 -8.35 3.30 -7.97
CA SER A 7 -7.42 3.02 -9.08
C SER A 7 -6.01 3.56 -8.82
N GLU A 8 -5.90 4.76 -8.24
CA GLU A 8 -4.60 5.37 -7.91
C GLU A 8 -3.88 4.61 -6.79
N ILE A 9 -4.60 4.16 -5.75
CA ILE A 9 -4.03 3.35 -4.66
C ILE A 9 -3.53 2.00 -5.17
N ASP A 10 -4.28 1.35 -6.07
CA ASP A 10 -3.86 0.09 -6.68
C ASP A 10 -2.65 0.24 -7.61
N GLU A 11 -2.51 1.37 -8.30
CA GLU A 11 -1.32 1.68 -9.10
C GLU A 11 -0.10 1.94 -8.21
N ALA A 12 -0.27 2.76 -7.16
CA ALA A 12 0.77 3.04 -6.17
C ALA A 12 1.26 1.74 -5.50
N ARG A 13 0.34 0.84 -5.14
CA ARG A 13 0.66 -0.49 -4.57
C ARG A 13 1.49 -1.33 -5.52
N ARG A 14 1.09 -1.42 -6.78
CA ARG A 14 1.83 -2.17 -7.82
C ARG A 14 3.23 -1.62 -8.00
N SER A 15 3.38 -0.30 -7.99
CA SER A 15 4.69 0.37 -8.07
C SER A 15 5.59 0.01 -6.88
N VAL A 16 5.08 0.13 -5.65
CA VAL A 16 5.84 -0.21 -4.42
C VAL A 16 6.27 -1.69 -4.41
N VAL A 17 5.38 -2.61 -4.80
CA VAL A 17 5.70 -4.04 -4.89
C VAL A 17 6.78 -4.30 -5.95
N SER A 18 6.75 -3.59 -7.07
CA SER A 18 7.80 -3.69 -8.10
C SER A 18 9.16 -3.22 -7.58
N LEU A 19 9.20 -2.11 -6.86
CA LEU A 19 10.43 -1.59 -6.26
C LEU A 19 10.99 -2.54 -5.19
N LEU A 20 10.13 -3.12 -4.34
CA LEU A 20 10.55 -4.15 -3.38
C LEU A 20 11.22 -5.33 -4.09
N ARG A 21 10.63 -5.84 -5.18
CA ARG A 21 11.23 -6.91 -5.98
C ARG A 21 12.59 -6.52 -6.57
N GLN A 22 12.73 -5.27 -7.02
CA GLN A 22 13.99 -4.75 -7.52
C GLN A 22 15.05 -4.71 -6.42
N GLU A 23 14.73 -4.20 -5.24
CA GLU A 23 15.66 -4.17 -4.10
C GLU A 23 16.09 -5.58 -3.68
N PHE A 24 15.14 -6.52 -3.60
CA PHE A 24 15.45 -7.93 -3.37
C PHE A 24 16.40 -8.47 -4.43
N ASN A 25 16.12 -8.28 -5.73
CA ASN A 25 16.97 -8.80 -6.80
C ASN A 25 18.38 -8.17 -6.78
N ASN A 26 18.47 -6.86 -6.57
CA ASN A 26 19.75 -6.15 -6.52
C ASN A 26 20.62 -6.65 -5.37
N HIS A 27 20.03 -6.89 -4.19
CA HIS A 27 20.78 -7.33 -3.02
C HIS A 27 21.02 -8.85 -3.00
N THR A 28 20.15 -9.67 -3.61
CA THR A 28 20.37 -11.13 -3.72
C THR A 28 21.55 -11.48 -4.64
N LEU A 29 21.92 -10.58 -5.56
CA LEU A 29 23.03 -10.76 -6.50
C LEU A 29 24.38 -10.20 -5.99
N GLY A 30 24.40 -9.54 -4.83
CA GLY A 30 25.61 -8.96 -4.20
C GLY A 30 25.94 -9.60 -2.85
N GLN A 31 27.15 -9.37 -2.33
CA GLN A 31 27.44 -9.64 -0.91
C GLN A 31 26.49 -8.77 -0.06
N LEU A 32 25.50 -9.41 0.54
CA LEU A 32 24.44 -8.75 1.30
C LEU A 32 25.01 -8.15 2.60
N ASP A 33 25.05 -6.82 2.68
CA ASP A 33 24.96 -6.13 3.97
C ASP A 33 23.47 -6.09 4.38
N PRO A 34 23.07 -6.78 5.47
CA PRO A 34 21.69 -6.79 5.93
C PRO A 34 21.16 -5.39 6.32
N TYR A 35 22.05 -4.47 6.74
CA TYR A 35 21.67 -3.12 7.13
C TYR A 35 21.37 -2.25 5.90
N GLU A 36 22.16 -2.37 4.83
CA GLU A 36 21.88 -1.65 3.57
C GLU A 36 20.56 -2.12 2.96
N PHE A 37 20.33 -3.44 2.91
CA PHE A 37 19.07 -4.00 2.46
C PHE A 37 17.88 -3.53 3.31
N GLY A 38 18.02 -3.58 4.63
CA GLY A 38 16.99 -3.10 5.55
C GLY A 38 16.65 -1.63 5.35
N ASN A 39 17.66 -0.77 5.15
CA ASN A 39 17.48 0.65 4.89
C ASN A 39 16.79 0.93 3.55
N ALA A 40 17.07 0.14 2.52
CA ALA A 40 16.43 0.27 1.21
C ALA A 40 14.96 -0.18 1.23
N VAL A 41 14.65 -1.25 1.97
CA VAL A 41 13.30 -1.87 1.99
C VAL A 41 12.34 -1.22 2.99
N ALA A 42 12.84 -0.71 4.13
CA ALA A 42 12.00 -0.09 5.16
C ALA A 42 11.03 0.99 4.65
N PRO A 43 11.45 2.00 3.86
CA PRO A 43 10.51 3.02 3.36
C PRO A 43 9.45 2.42 2.43
N LEU A 44 9.79 1.41 1.64
CA LEU A 44 8.87 0.74 0.73
C LEU A 44 7.82 -0.09 1.49
N VAL A 45 8.22 -0.79 2.55
CA VAL A 45 7.29 -1.52 3.42
C VAL A 45 6.34 -0.55 4.14
N ASN A 46 6.86 0.57 4.64
CA ASN A 46 6.03 1.60 5.28
C ASN A 46 5.02 2.21 4.30
N ALA A 47 5.44 2.51 3.05
CA ALA A 47 4.55 2.99 2.01
C ALA A 47 3.46 1.97 1.68
N LEU A 48 3.81 0.68 1.57
CA LEU A 48 2.85 -0.39 1.32
C LEU A 48 1.82 -0.48 2.44
N ALA A 49 2.26 -0.43 3.71
CA ALA A 49 1.37 -0.45 4.86
C ALA A 49 0.41 0.75 4.88
N ALA A 50 0.90 1.96 4.56
CA ALA A 50 0.07 3.15 4.48
C ALA A 50 -1.00 3.03 3.37
N LEU A 51 -0.63 2.51 2.19
CA LEU A 51 -1.57 2.27 1.09
C LEU A 51 -2.64 1.23 1.45
N THR A 52 -2.30 0.21 2.23
CA THR A 52 -3.28 -0.78 2.74
C THR A 52 -4.27 -0.15 3.71
N LEU A 53 -3.82 0.76 4.58
CA LEU A 53 -4.72 1.49 5.49
C LEU A 53 -5.66 2.44 4.71
N MET A 54 -5.16 3.14 3.70
CA MET A 54 -5.97 4.01 2.83
C MET A 54 -7.06 3.25 2.06
N GLU A 55 -6.77 2.04 1.56
CA GLU A 55 -7.78 1.19 0.91
C GLU A 55 -8.87 0.73 1.90
N LYS A 56 -8.48 0.43 3.14
CA LYS A 56 -9.43 0.08 4.19
C LYS A 56 -10.37 1.25 4.51
N ASP A 57 -9.84 2.46 4.66
CA ASP A 57 -10.64 3.65 4.93
C ASP A 57 -11.64 3.95 3.80
N LEU A 58 -11.27 3.73 2.54
CA LEU A 58 -12.18 3.84 1.38
C LEU A 58 -13.29 2.78 1.40
N SER A 59 -12.94 1.55 1.78
CA SER A 59 -13.89 0.43 1.85
C SER A 59 -14.89 0.60 3.01
N ASP A 60 -14.41 1.07 4.18
CA ASP A 60 -15.23 1.30 5.37
C ASP A 60 -16.10 2.57 5.23
N GLY A 61 -15.59 3.61 4.54
CA GLY A 61 -16.33 4.86 4.26
C GLY A 61 -17.49 4.70 3.27
N ALA A 62 -17.42 3.74 2.34
CA ALA A 62 -18.50 3.43 1.40
C ALA A 62 -19.69 2.68 2.04
N GLY A 63 -19.52 2.15 3.26
CA GLY A 63 -20.50 1.29 3.94
C GLY A 63 -21.35 1.93 5.05
N LEU A 64 -21.12 3.20 5.40
CA LEU A 64 -21.72 3.82 6.60
C LEU A 64 -22.71 4.96 6.32
N GLY A 65 -23.12 5.14 5.06
CA GLY A 65 -24.00 6.23 4.64
C GLY A 65 -25.51 6.05 4.89
N GLU A 66 -26.00 4.89 5.36
CA GLU A 66 -27.46 4.64 5.45
C GLU A 66 -27.95 3.99 6.77
N ALA A 67 -27.20 4.08 7.87
CA ALA A 67 -27.67 3.60 9.19
C ALA A 67 -28.25 4.71 10.10
N SER A 68 -28.54 5.90 9.53
CA SER A 68 -29.21 7.00 10.25
C SER A 68 -30.51 7.36 9.55
N ARG A 69 -31.48 6.43 9.54
CA ARG A 69 -32.90 6.81 9.44
C ARG A 69 -33.55 6.51 10.77
N SER A 70 -33.75 7.61 11.48
CA SER A 70 -34.49 7.84 12.71
C SER A 70 -35.76 7.00 12.79
N ASP A 71 -35.91 6.26 13.89
CA ASP A 71 -37.23 5.94 14.42
C ASP A 71 -37.84 7.26 14.89
N ASP A 72 -38.80 7.78 14.12
CA ASP A 72 -39.76 8.81 14.51
C ASP A 72 -41.15 8.31 14.11
#